data_AF-A0A562IJE2-F1
#
_entry.id   AF-A0A562IJE2-F1
#
_cell.length_a   1.000
_cell.length_b   1.000
_cell.length_c   1.000
_cell.angle_alpha   90.00
_cell.angle_beta   90.00
_cell.angle_gamma   90.00
#
_symmetry.space_group_name_H-M   'P 1'
#
loop_
_entity.id
_entity.type
_entity.pdbx_description
1 polymer ?
#
loop_
_entity_poly.entity_id
_entity_poly.type
_entity_poly.pdbx_seq_one_letter_code
_entity_poly.pdbx_strand_id
1 'polypeptide(L)'
;MAPSPIVGVWRVRTEGAPFPYHMFAFHSDGILHQSNPPLGNAITSDTAGLGVWQEREGVVKARFEEYRLAYHDHSITRGVIELTLSVSHNLFTGTAEFNVYDVDDKHLDGPLHATVEGQKVTLE
;
A
#
# COMPACT_ATOMS: atom_id res chain seq x y z
N MET A 1 -21.14 6.30 -15.36
CA MET A 1 -20.40 7.10 -14.37
C MET A 1 -18.98 7.26 -14.87
N ALA A 2 -18.37 8.43 -14.71
CA ALA A 2 -16.94 8.58 -14.99
C ALA A 2 -16.15 7.67 -14.02
N PRO A 3 -15.06 7.02 -14.45
CA PRO A 3 -14.22 6.23 -13.57
C PRO A 3 -13.65 7.13 -12.46
N SER A 4 -13.55 6.58 -11.24
CA SER A 4 -12.92 7.25 -10.10
C SER A 4 -11.54 7.78 -10.46
N PRO A 5 -11.16 9.00 -10.02
CA PRO A 5 -9.85 9.56 -10.32
C PRO A 5 -8.69 8.74 -9.74
N ILE A 6 -8.92 7.83 -8.78
CA ILE A 6 -7.85 6.94 -8.27
C ILE A 6 -7.45 5.86 -9.27
N VAL A 7 -8.32 5.46 -10.20
CA VAL A 7 -8.05 4.35 -11.14
C VAL A 7 -6.82 4.68 -11.99
N GLY A 8 -5.88 3.73 -12.05
CA GLY A 8 -4.62 3.85 -12.79
C GLY A 8 -3.39 3.41 -11.99
N VAL A 9 -2.22 3.72 -12.55
CA VAL A 9 -0.91 3.39 -11.97
C VAL A 9 -0.27 4.63 -11.35
N TRP A 10 0.35 4.47 -10.20
CA TRP A 10 0.87 5.56 -9.38
C TRP A 10 2.29 5.26 -8.91
N ARG A 11 3.14 6.28 -8.96
CA ARG A 11 4.38 6.35 -8.18
C ARG A 11 4.02 6.88 -6.81
N VAL A 12 4.36 6.14 -5.76
CA VAL A 12 3.94 6.43 -4.39
C VAL A 12 5.16 6.60 -3.50
N ARG A 13 5.11 7.58 -2.61
CA ARG A 13 6.07 7.77 -1.54
C ARG A 13 5.37 7.67 -0.19
N THR A 14 5.89 6.83 0.70
CA THR A 14 5.36 6.52 2.03
C THR A 14 6.38 6.93 3.08
N GLU A 15 6.20 8.12 3.67
CA GLU A 15 7.10 8.62 4.72
C GLU A 15 6.80 7.92 6.04
N GLY A 16 7.80 7.25 6.61
CA GLY A 16 7.67 6.42 7.81
C GLY A 16 7.69 4.91 7.53
N ALA A 17 7.65 4.48 6.27
CA ALA A 17 7.88 3.09 5.90
C ALA A 17 9.38 2.72 5.93
N PRO A 18 9.73 1.45 6.23
CA PRO A 18 11.13 0.97 6.13
C PRO A 18 11.74 1.17 4.74
N PHE A 19 10.91 1.09 3.70
CA PHE A 19 11.25 1.48 2.34
C PHE A 19 10.19 2.46 1.82
N PRO A 20 10.55 3.70 1.44
CA PRO A 20 9.56 4.73 1.19
C PRO A 20 8.99 4.76 -0.24
N TYR A 21 9.53 4.05 -1.22
CA TYR A 21 9.08 4.18 -2.62
C TYR A 21 8.25 2.97 -3.07
N HIS A 22 7.12 3.19 -3.73
CA HIS A 22 6.27 2.08 -4.18
C HIS A 22 5.61 2.40 -5.52
N MET A 23 5.16 1.34 -6.21
CA MET A 23 4.26 1.43 -7.35
C MET A 23 2.91 0.85 -6.94
N PHE A 24 1.83 1.63 -7.09
CA PHE A 24 0.47 1.17 -6.84
C PHE A 24 -0.32 1.13 -8.14
N ALA A 25 -1.21 0.15 -8.28
CA ALA A 25 -2.20 0.09 -9.34
C ALA A 25 -3.60 -0.09 -8.73
N PHE A 26 -4.47 0.89 -8.94
CA PHE A 26 -5.88 0.83 -8.56
C PHE A 26 -6.71 0.47 -9.79
N HIS A 27 -7.30 -0.72 -9.78
CA HIS A 27 -8.14 -1.22 -10.85
C HIS A 27 -9.58 -0.77 -10.67
N SER A 28 -10.32 -0.57 -11.76
CA SER A 28 -11.71 -0.08 -11.74
C SER A 28 -12.71 -1.04 -11.08
N ASP A 29 -12.33 -2.30 -10.88
CA ASP A 29 -13.11 -3.34 -10.21
C ASP A 29 -12.90 -3.37 -8.68
N GLY A 30 -12.12 -2.43 -8.13
CA GLY A 30 -11.87 -2.32 -6.70
C GLY A 30 -10.64 -3.09 -6.23
N ILE A 31 -9.83 -3.67 -7.13
CA ILE A 31 -8.56 -4.30 -6.76
C ILE A 31 -7.44 -3.27 -6.64
N LEU A 32 -6.56 -3.45 -5.64
CA LEU A 32 -5.32 -2.71 -5.43
C LEU A 32 -4.13 -3.67 -5.53
N HIS A 33 -3.16 -3.35 -6.38
CA HIS A 33 -1.84 -3.96 -6.35
C HIS A 33 -0.81 -2.95 -5.85
N GLN A 34 0.10 -3.41 -5.01
CA GLN A 34 1.28 -2.68 -4.58
C GLN A 34 2.52 -3.48 -4.97
N SER A 35 3.58 -2.77 -5.35
CA SER A 35 4.91 -3.36 -5.56
C SER A 35 6.01 -2.43 -5.10
N ASN A 36 7.11 -3.02 -4.64
CA ASN A 36 8.36 -2.40 -4.24
C ASN A 36 9.54 -3.31 -4.65
N PRO A 37 10.75 -2.76 -4.78
CA PRO A 37 11.92 -3.53 -5.14
C PRO A 37 12.27 -4.58 -4.07
N PRO A 38 12.75 -5.78 -4.46
CA PRO A 38 13.13 -6.86 -3.54
C PRO A 38 14.23 -6.52 -2.55
N LEU A 39 15.05 -5.53 -2.85
CA LEU A 39 16.11 -5.04 -1.94
C LEU A 39 15.77 -3.68 -1.32
N GLY A 40 14.50 -3.23 -1.43
CA GLY A 40 14.05 -1.98 -0.82
C GLY A 40 14.06 -2.06 0.71
N ASN A 41 13.67 -3.21 1.26
CA ASN A 41 13.69 -3.49 2.70
C ASN A 41 14.79 -4.52 3.02
N ALA A 42 15.72 -4.16 3.91
CA ALA A 42 16.83 -5.04 4.31
C ALA A 42 16.45 -6.10 5.35
N ILE A 43 15.21 -6.06 5.88
CA ILE A 43 14.76 -6.91 6.99
C ILE A 43 13.86 -8.04 6.49
N THR A 44 12.94 -7.74 5.57
CA THR A 44 11.91 -8.68 5.09
C THR A 44 11.72 -8.64 3.58
N SER A 45 11.22 -9.73 2.98
CA SER A 45 10.71 -9.75 1.61
C SER A 45 9.27 -9.22 1.57
N ASP A 46 9.09 -7.93 1.42
CA ASP A 46 7.78 -7.28 1.39
C ASP A 46 7.47 -6.73 0.00
N THR A 47 7.72 -7.51 -1.06
CA THR A 47 7.83 -7.02 -2.45
C THR A 47 6.53 -6.71 -3.18
N ALA A 48 5.42 -7.28 -2.71
CA ALA A 48 4.15 -7.22 -3.39
C ALA A 48 2.99 -7.34 -2.40
N GLY A 49 2.07 -6.40 -2.51
CA GLY A 49 0.82 -6.36 -1.77
C GLY A 49 -0.39 -6.49 -2.69
N LEU A 50 -1.42 -7.20 -2.25
CA LEU A 50 -2.70 -7.32 -2.94
C LEU A 50 -3.82 -6.87 -2.01
N GLY A 51 -4.81 -6.20 -2.56
CA GLY A 51 -5.80 -5.54 -1.75
C GLY A 51 -7.06 -5.13 -2.48
N VAL A 52 -7.90 -4.42 -1.74
CA VAL A 52 -9.15 -3.84 -2.22
C VAL A 52 -9.23 -2.37 -1.88
N TRP A 53 -10.02 -1.63 -2.64
CA TRP A 53 -10.31 -0.23 -2.38
C TRP A 53 -11.76 0.13 -2.71
N GLN A 54 -12.25 1.17 -2.05
CA GLN A 54 -13.51 1.83 -2.39
C GLN A 54 -13.35 3.34 -2.25
N GLU A 55 -14.12 4.08 -3.04
CA GLU A 55 -14.28 5.53 -2.87
C GLU A 55 -15.67 5.86 -2.35
N ARG A 56 -15.75 6.74 -1.36
CA ARG A 56 -17.00 7.34 -0.88
C ARG A 56 -16.77 8.82 -0.63
N GLU A 57 -17.62 9.66 -1.20
CA GLU A 57 -17.60 11.12 -0.96
C GLU A 57 -16.22 11.77 -1.23
N GLY A 58 -15.51 11.31 -2.26
CA GLY A 58 -14.19 11.82 -2.63
C GLY A 58 -13.02 11.31 -1.77
N VAL A 59 -13.29 10.43 -0.81
CA VAL A 59 -12.28 9.77 0.02
C VAL A 59 -12.11 8.32 -0.42
N VAL A 60 -10.88 7.93 -0.73
CA VAL A 60 -10.52 6.54 -1.02
C VAL A 60 -10.10 5.86 0.27
N LYS A 61 -10.73 4.73 0.58
CA LYS A 61 -10.27 3.79 1.60
C LYS A 61 -9.76 2.55 0.89
N ALA A 62 -8.55 2.14 1.22
CA ALA A 62 -7.97 0.91 0.67
C ALA A 62 -7.33 0.08 1.77
N ARG A 63 -7.25 -1.21 1.53
CA ARG A 63 -6.49 -2.15 2.35
C ARG A 63 -5.74 -3.07 1.43
N PHE A 64 -4.45 -3.25 1.66
CA PHE A 64 -3.68 -4.30 1.02
C PHE A 64 -2.87 -5.07 2.05
N GLU A 65 -2.56 -6.30 1.69
CA GLU A 65 -1.82 -7.21 2.54
C GLU A 65 -0.66 -7.83 1.78
N GLU A 66 0.37 -8.17 2.52
CA GLU A 66 1.60 -8.78 2.03
C GLU A 66 2.04 -9.91 2.96
N TYR A 67 2.59 -10.97 2.38
CA TYR A 67 3.38 -11.92 3.17
C TYR A 67 4.83 -11.49 3.16
N ARG A 68 5.44 -11.55 4.34
CA ARG A 68 6.78 -11.05 4.61
C ARG A 68 7.63 -12.19 5.14
N LEU A 69 8.71 -12.54 4.43
CA LEU A 69 9.72 -13.48 4.92
C LEU A 69 10.85 -12.69 5.57
N ALA A 70 11.11 -12.91 6.84
CA ALA A 70 12.25 -12.29 7.51
C ALA A 70 13.56 -12.95 7.07
N TYR A 71 14.55 -12.17 6.63
CA TYR A 71 15.78 -12.74 6.07
C TYR A 71 16.68 -13.40 7.11
N HIS A 72 16.59 -12.98 8.37
CA HIS A 72 17.47 -13.49 9.43
C HIS A 72 17.11 -14.89 9.94
N ASP A 73 15.82 -15.24 10.00
CA ASP A 73 15.32 -16.50 10.59
C ASP A 73 14.29 -17.23 9.70
N HIS A 74 13.93 -16.66 8.55
CA HIS A 74 12.93 -17.17 7.61
C HIS A 74 11.53 -17.32 8.22
N SER A 75 11.21 -16.57 9.27
CA SER A 75 9.84 -16.47 9.78
C SER A 75 8.93 -15.79 8.76
N ILE A 76 7.69 -16.26 8.67
CA ILE A 76 6.66 -15.70 7.79
C ILE A 76 5.69 -14.89 8.64
N THR A 77 5.47 -13.64 8.27
CA THR A 77 4.46 -12.75 8.87
C THR A 77 3.57 -12.17 7.80
N ARG A 78 2.41 -11.63 8.20
CA ARG A 78 1.47 -10.92 7.33
C ARG A 78 1.46 -9.44 7.70
N GLY A 79 1.78 -8.59 6.72
CA GLY A 79 1.62 -7.14 6.84
C GLY A 79 0.22 -6.73 6.38
N VAL A 80 -0.46 -5.89 7.16
CA VAL A 80 -1.76 -5.31 6.80
C VAL A 80 -1.63 -3.81 6.77
N ILE A 81 -1.90 -3.22 5.61
CA ILE A 81 -1.81 -1.78 5.40
C ILE A 81 -3.20 -1.25 5.09
N GLU A 82 -3.66 -0.28 5.88
CA GLU A 82 -4.91 0.46 5.61
C GLU A 82 -4.59 1.90 5.20
N LEU A 83 -5.19 2.35 4.11
CA LEU A 83 -4.96 3.66 3.50
C LEU A 83 -6.21 4.53 3.54
N THR A 84 -6.00 5.82 3.75
CA THR A 84 -7.03 6.85 3.55
C THR A 84 -6.47 7.95 2.66
N LEU A 85 -7.03 8.12 1.46
CA LEU A 85 -6.49 9.00 0.44
C LEU A 85 -7.51 10.06 -0.01
N SER A 86 -7.00 11.25 -0.26
CA SER A 86 -7.66 12.35 -0.96
C SER A 86 -7.03 12.48 -2.35
N VAL A 87 -7.85 12.39 -3.40
CA VAL A 87 -7.37 12.38 -4.79
C VAL A 87 -7.73 13.68 -5.50
N SER A 88 -6.75 14.30 -6.12
CA SER A 88 -6.92 15.48 -6.97
C SER A 88 -6.22 15.25 -8.31
N HIS A 89 -7.01 14.89 -9.32
CA HIS A 89 -6.53 14.61 -10.69
C HIS A 89 -5.42 13.55 -10.71
N ASN A 90 -4.18 13.98 -10.91
CA ASN A 90 -2.99 13.13 -11.05
C ASN A 90 -2.16 13.07 -9.75
N LEU A 91 -2.70 13.60 -8.65
CA LEU A 91 -2.07 13.58 -7.35
C LEU A 91 -3.00 12.94 -6.32
N PHE A 92 -2.43 12.26 -5.33
CA PHE A 92 -3.13 11.98 -4.09
C PHE A 92 -2.22 12.26 -2.89
N THR A 93 -2.85 12.54 -1.76
CA THR A 93 -2.21 12.52 -0.43
C THR A 93 -3.05 11.72 0.53
N GLY A 94 -2.46 11.25 1.62
CA GLY A 94 -3.20 10.46 2.59
C GLY A 94 -2.35 9.96 3.75
N THR A 95 -2.93 9.02 4.48
CA THR A 95 -2.29 8.31 5.58
C THR A 95 -2.31 6.81 5.34
N ALA A 96 -1.33 6.14 5.94
CA ALA A 96 -1.25 4.69 6.02
C ALA A 96 -1.13 4.25 7.49
N GLU A 97 -1.80 3.15 7.82
CA GLU A 97 -1.63 2.42 9.06
C GLU A 97 -1.14 1.01 8.74
N PHE A 98 -0.05 0.58 9.39
CA PHE A 98 0.56 -0.72 9.19
C PHE A 98 0.56 -1.54 10.46
N ASN A 99 0.07 -2.78 10.36
CA ASN A 99 0.05 -3.76 11.43
C ASN A 99 0.71 -5.07 10.96
N VAL A 100 1.31 -5.81 11.89
CA VAL A 100 1.96 -7.09 11.63
C VAL A 100 1.24 -8.20 12.38
N TYR A 101 0.98 -9.30 11.68
CA TYR A 101 0.34 -10.49 12.22
C TYR A 101 1.20 -11.74 11.94
N ASP A 102 1.04 -12.79 12.73
CA ASP A 102 1.51 -14.12 12.35
C ASP A 102 0.56 -14.78 11.35
N VAL A 103 0.88 -16.02 10.95
CA VAL A 103 0.09 -16.80 9.98
C VAL A 103 -1.25 -17.29 10.53
N ASP A 104 -1.46 -17.21 11.85
CA ASP A 104 -2.69 -17.60 12.55
C ASP A 104 -3.53 -16.35 12.93
N ASP A 105 -3.25 -15.20 12.29
CA ASP A 105 -3.91 -13.90 12.50
C ASP A 105 -3.75 -13.31 13.90
N LYS A 106 -2.75 -13.74 14.67
CA LYS A 106 -2.40 -13.07 15.93
C LYS A 106 -1.64 -11.79 15.63
N HIS A 107 -2.10 -10.69 16.22
CA HIS A 107 -1.40 -9.41 16.15
C HIS A 107 -0.04 -9.48 16.86
N LEU A 108 1.02 -9.08 16.18
CA LEU A 108 2.40 -9.12 16.68
C LEU A 108 2.96 -7.73 16.96
N ASP A 109 2.68 -6.74 16.10
CA ASP A 109 3.27 -5.39 16.17
C ASP A 109 2.43 -4.36 15.40
N GLY A 110 2.58 -3.08 15.74
CA GLY A 110 1.80 -1.97 15.22
C GLY A 110 0.70 -1.45 16.19
N PRO A 111 -0.08 -0.44 15.76
CA PRO A 111 -0.02 0.20 14.45
C PRO A 111 1.17 1.15 14.31
N LEU A 112 1.83 1.10 13.15
CA LEU A 112 2.75 2.15 12.71
C LEU A 112 2.02 3.07 11.73
N HIS A 113 2.27 4.37 11.84
CA HIS A 113 1.62 5.38 11.00
C HIS A 113 2.61 6.01 10.02
N ALA A 114 2.13 6.26 8.80
CA ALA A 114 2.89 6.92 7.75
C ALA A 114 2.00 7.91 6.98
N THR A 115 2.63 8.87 6.32
CA THR A 115 1.96 9.70 5.30
C THR A 115 2.28 9.16 3.92
N VAL A 116 1.31 9.25 3.00
CA VAL A 116 1.45 8.78 1.62
C VAL A 116 1.16 9.90 0.65
N GLU A 117 1.99 10.00 -0.38
CA GLU A 117 1.78 10.86 -1.53
C GLU A 117 1.92 10.05 -2.81
N GLY A 118 1.11 10.37 -3.81
CA GLY A 118 1.07 9.64 -5.07
C GLY A 118 1.00 10.55 -6.27
N GLN A 119 1.75 10.20 -7.31
CA GLN A 119 1.73 10.85 -8.61
C GLN A 119 1.33 9.83 -9.69
N LYS A 120 0.25 10.10 -10.41
CA LYS A 120 -0.25 9.23 -11.49
C LYS A 120 0.79 9.15 -12.61
N VAL A 121 0.94 7.95 -13.17
CA VAL A 121 1.73 7.70 -14.38
C VAL A 121 0.87 8.01 -15.60
N THR A 122 1.39 8.83 -16.51
CA THR A 122 0.72 9.23 -17.75
C THR A 122 1.59 8.88 -18.95
N LEU A 123 0.95 8.57 -20.07
CA LEU A 123 1.57 8.70 -21.39
C LEU A 123 1.58 10.20 -21.66
N GLU A 124 2.71 10.79 -22.01
CA GLU A 124 2.75 12.21 -22.41
C GLU A 124 1.91 12.48 -23.66
#